data_AF-A0A7X7U3M4-F1
#
_entry.id   AF-A0A7X7U3M4-F1
#
_cell.length_a   1.000
_cell.length_b   1.000
_cell.length_c   1.000
_cell.angle_alpha   90.00
_cell.angle_beta   90.00
_cell.angle_gamma   90.00
#
_symmetry.space_group_name_H-M   'P 1'
#
loop_
_entity.id
_entity.type
_entity.pdbx_description
1 polymer ?
#
loop_
_entity_poly.entity_id
_entity_poly.type
_entity_poly.pdbx_seq_one_letter_code
_entity_poly.pdbx_strand_id
1 'polypeptide(L)'
;MQDWWKLTDPLQEPLPTRQEGEWWSQWEEVFHYAGPAYDKSDVKLRYGSIVGVRQESLLAYTQLHAAVWPGVLSALGDVNIRNYSIYLGQVTPGEYVLFSYFEYIGGDFDADMKRMAADKVTQLWWTYTDPLQVRLPGAPQGAQWKAVEEVFHKN
;
A
#
# COMPACT_ATOMS: atom_id res chain seq x y z
N MET A 1 5.44 12.72 -26.84
CA MET A 1 5.49 12.87 -25.38
C MET A 1 5.01 14.25 -24.95
N GLN A 2 5.58 15.33 -25.48
CA GLN A 2 5.11 16.70 -25.19
C GLN A 2 3.62 16.94 -25.51
N ASP A 3 3.09 16.35 -26.59
CA ASP A 3 1.66 16.49 -26.91
C ASP A 3 0.74 15.67 -26.00
N TRP A 4 1.26 14.61 -25.38
CA TRP A 4 0.50 13.83 -24.40
C TRP A 4 0.31 14.63 -23.11
N TRP A 5 1.37 15.31 -22.64
CA TRP A 5 1.33 16.17 -21.45
C TRP A 5 0.32 17.31 -21.57
N LYS A 6 0.18 17.92 -22.76
CA LYS A 6 -0.87 18.93 -23.01
C LYS A 6 -2.29 18.42 -22.73
N LEU A 7 -2.52 17.11 -22.88
CA LEU A 7 -3.83 16.49 -22.63
C LEU A 7 -3.98 16.04 -21.18
N THR A 8 -2.91 15.58 -20.53
CA THR A 8 -2.98 14.99 -19.18
C THR A 8 -2.67 15.96 -18.05
N ASP A 9 -1.78 16.93 -18.25
CA ASP A 9 -1.36 17.87 -17.20
C ASP A 9 -2.53 18.72 -16.68
N PRO A 10 -3.47 19.20 -17.53
CA PRO A 10 -4.63 19.94 -17.04
C PRO A 10 -5.62 19.10 -16.22
N LEU A 11 -5.48 17.75 -16.21
CA LEU A 11 -6.36 16.84 -15.47
C LEU A 11 -5.84 16.55 -14.05
N GLN A 12 -4.71 17.13 -13.67
CA GLN A 12 -4.01 16.84 -12.42
C GLN A 12 -3.64 18.14 -11.72
N GLU A 13 -3.74 18.12 -10.40
CA GLU A 13 -3.22 19.20 -9.56
C GLU A 13 -2.05 18.65 -8.74
N PRO A 14 -0.87 19.29 -8.80
CA PRO A 14 0.30 18.77 -8.12
C PRO A 14 0.17 18.99 -6.61
N LEU A 15 0.52 17.97 -5.82
CA LEU A 15 0.37 18.03 -4.36
C LEU A 15 1.18 19.19 -3.75
N PRO A 16 0.68 19.86 -2.70
CA PRO A 16 1.39 20.95 -2.03
C PRO A 16 2.69 20.51 -1.33
N THR A 17 2.90 19.21 -1.18
CA THR A 17 4.06 18.59 -0.51
C THR A 17 5.21 18.25 -1.45
N ARG A 18 5.04 18.46 -2.76
CA ARG A 18 6.14 18.26 -3.73
C ARG A 18 7.27 19.26 -3.50
N GLN A 19 8.46 18.92 -3.96
CA GLN A 19 9.61 19.82 -3.91
C GLN A 19 9.47 20.97 -4.91
N GLU A 20 10.18 22.07 -4.67
CA GLU A 20 10.19 23.21 -5.60
C GLU A 20 10.70 22.77 -6.98
N GLY A 21 9.97 23.13 -8.03
CA GLY A 21 10.27 22.73 -9.40
C GLY A 21 9.76 21.34 -9.80
N GLU A 22 9.27 20.53 -8.86
CA GLU A 22 8.72 19.22 -9.15
C GLU A 22 7.21 19.27 -9.43
N TRP A 23 6.74 18.33 -10.26
CA TRP A 23 5.30 18.09 -10.47
C TRP A 23 4.77 17.01 -9.51
N TRP A 24 5.58 15.97 -9.28
CA TRP A 24 5.23 14.82 -8.44
C TRP A 24 5.78 14.97 -7.02
N SER A 25 5.00 14.54 -6.02
CA SER A 25 5.48 14.38 -4.65
C SER A 25 6.10 13.00 -4.50
N GLN A 26 7.40 12.94 -4.20
CA GLN A 26 8.12 11.68 -4.00
C GLN A 26 7.82 11.11 -2.62
N TRP A 27 7.45 9.83 -2.57
CA TRP A 27 7.13 9.11 -1.32
C TRP A 27 8.20 8.06 -1.05
N GLU A 28 8.50 7.83 0.23
CA GLU A 28 9.53 6.89 0.66
C GLU A 28 8.98 5.47 0.70
N GLU A 29 9.66 4.50 0.09
CA GLU A 29 9.34 3.08 0.28
C GLU A 29 9.83 2.63 1.66
N VAL A 30 8.89 2.33 2.57
CA VAL A 30 9.19 1.95 3.96
C VAL A 30 9.07 0.45 4.21
N PHE A 31 8.57 -0.29 3.22
CA PHE A 31 8.45 -1.75 3.24
C PHE A 31 8.47 -2.28 1.81
N HIS A 32 9.17 -3.40 1.62
CA HIS A 32 9.08 -4.18 0.39
C HIS A 32 9.18 -5.68 0.69
N TYR A 33 8.30 -6.45 0.04
CA TYR A 33 8.29 -7.91 0.05
C TYR A 33 8.06 -8.45 -1.36
N ALA A 34 9.11 -8.98 -1.98
CA ALA A 34 9.02 -9.61 -3.29
C ALA A 34 8.11 -10.86 -3.28
N GLY A 35 8.18 -11.64 -2.20
CA GLY A 35 7.52 -12.94 -2.07
C GLY A 35 8.19 -14.07 -2.84
N PRO A 36 7.57 -15.27 -2.83
CA PRO A 36 8.02 -16.40 -3.63
C PRO A 36 8.08 -16.06 -5.12
N ALA A 37 9.03 -16.65 -5.85
CA ALA A 37 9.14 -16.46 -7.29
C ALA A 37 7.81 -16.77 -8.01
N TYR A 38 7.47 -15.96 -9.01
CA TYR A 38 6.25 -16.05 -9.79
C TYR A 38 6.48 -15.45 -11.19
N ASP A 39 5.64 -15.79 -12.16
CA ASP A 39 5.64 -15.15 -13.46
C ASP A 39 4.70 -13.93 -13.44
N LYS A 40 5.10 -12.80 -14.05
CA LYS A 40 4.23 -11.62 -14.12
C LYS A 40 2.93 -11.88 -14.88
N SER A 41 2.90 -12.87 -15.77
CA SER A 41 1.68 -13.32 -16.45
C SER A 41 0.70 -14.07 -15.54
N ASP A 42 1.13 -14.49 -14.34
CA ASP A 42 0.26 -15.09 -13.34
C ASP A 42 -0.56 -14.05 -12.57
N VAL A 43 -0.17 -12.77 -12.60
CA VAL A 43 -0.86 -11.69 -11.88
C VAL A 43 -2.30 -11.57 -12.34
N LYS A 44 -3.23 -11.84 -11.42
CA LYS A 44 -4.68 -11.75 -11.64
C LYS A 44 -5.25 -10.41 -11.19
N LEU A 45 -4.60 -9.79 -10.20
CA LEU A 45 -5.02 -8.53 -9.61
C LEU A 45 -3.80 -7.74 -9.16
N ARG A 46 -3.83 -6.44 -9.38
CA ARG A 46 -2.99 -5.45 -8.70
C ARG A 46 -3.88 -4.68 -7.76
N TYR A 47 -3.42 -4.48 -6.54
CA TYR A 47 -4.24 -3.89 -5.50
C TYR A 47 -3.51 -2.74 -4.84
N GLY A 48 -4.06 -1.54 -5.02
CA GLY A 48 -3.64 -0.34 -4.31
C GLY A 48 -4.57 -0.05 -3.14
N SER A 49 -4.03 0.41 -2.01
CA SER A 49 -4.85 0.94 -0.93
C SER A 49 -4.14 2.03 -0.13
N ILE A 50 -4.90 2.85 0.59
CA ILE A 50 -4.37 3.94 1.42
C ILE A 50 -4.91 3.90 2.85
N VAL A 51 -4.09 4.35 3.78
CA VAL A 51 -4.48 4.62 5.17
C VAL A 51 -3.70 5.82 5.69
N GLY A 52 -4.27 6.56 6.65
CA GLY A 52 -3.52 7.61 7.34
C GLY A 52 -2.56 7.02 8.36
N VAL A 53 -1.54 7.78 8.75
CA VAL A 53 -0.66 7.44 9.87
C VAL A 53 -0.40 8.70 10.68
N ARG A 54 -0.38 8.58 12.02
CA ARG A 54 -0.13 9.74 12.87
C ARG A 54 1.35 10.11 12.86
N GLN A 55 1.65 11.40 12.94
CA GLN A 55 3.03 11.89 12.89
C GLN A 55 3.88 11.29 14.01
N GLU A 56 3.34 11.16 15.22
CA GLU A 56 4.00 10.54 16.36
C GLU A 56 4.22 9.03 16.19
N SER A 57 3.51 8.39 15.27
CA SER A 57 3.60 6.96 14.98
C SER A 57 4.63 6.62 13.91
N LEU A 58 5.16 7.60 13.16
CA LEU A 58 5.98 7.36 11.97
C LEU A 58 7.20 6.49 12.28
N LEU A 59 7.96 6.84 13.32
CA LEU A 59 9.16 6.09 13.70
C LEU A 59 8.83 4.65 14.09
N ALA A 60 7.79 4.44 14.89
CA ALA A 60 7.37 3.10 15.30
C ALA A 60 6.90 2.27 14.09
N TYR A 61 6.14 2.89 13.18
CA TYR A 61 5.63 2.23 11.99
C TYR A 61 6.77 1.77 11.06
N THR A 62 7.72 2.67 10.76
CA THR A 62 8.84 2.34 9.86
C THR A 62 9.80 1.33 10.48
N GLN A 63 10.06 1.41 11.80
CA GLN A 63 10.90 0.40 12.49
C GLN A 63 10.26 -0.99 12.48
N LEU A 64 8.95 -1.09 12.72
CA LEU A 64 8.24 -2.37 12.60
C LEU A 64 8.38 -2.93 11.19
N HIS A 65 8.16 -2.11 10.16
CA HIS A 65 8.19 -2.55 8.77
C HIS A 65 9.61 -2.82 8.22
N ALA A 66 10.64 -2.25 8.82
CA ALA A 66 12.03 -2.61 8.51
C ALA A 66 12.41 -4.03 8.99
N ALA A 67 11.65 -4.59 9.95
CA ALA A 67 11.92 -5.89 10.55
C ALA A 67 10.62 -6.72 10.73
N VAL A 68 9.82 -6.83 9.67
CA VAL A 68 8.58 -7.62 9.68
C VAL A 68 8.87 -9.05 10.08
N TRP A 69 8.00 -9.62 10.93
CA TRP A 69 8.17 -10.98 11.43
C TRP A 69 8.12 -12.00 10.27
N PRO A 70 9.02 -13.00 10.24
CA PRO A 70 9.03 -14.00 9.17
C PRO A 70 7.69 -14.72 8.97
N GLY A 71 6.94 -14.95 10.05
CA GLY A 71 5.61 -15.57 9.98
C GLY A 71 4.57 -14.70 9.26
N VAL A 72 4.65 -13.36 9.37
CA VAL A 72 3.78 -12.44 8.62
C VAL A 72 4.14 -12.48 7.13
N LEU A 73 5.43 -12.46 6.80
CA LEU A 73 5.89 -12.58 5.41
C LEU A 73 5.47 -13.93 4.79
N SER A 74 5.58 -15.02 5.55
CA SER A 74 5.09 -16.34 5.13
C SER A 74 3.59 -16.30 4.85
N ALA A 75 2.79 -15.75 5.77
CA ALA A 75 1.34 -15.65 5.61
C ALA A 75 0.94 -14.89 4.34
N LEU A 76 1.63 -13.79 4.00
CA LEU A 76 1.45 -13.07 2.74
C LEU A 76 1.73 -13.97 1.52
N GLY A 77 2.85 -14.69 1.56
CA GLY A 77 3.22 -15.63 0.50
C GLY A 77 2.19 -16.74 0.29
N ASP A 78 1.69 -17.30 1.40
CA ASP A 78 0.72 -18.39 1.44
C ASP A 78 -0.63 -17.98 0.85
N VAL A 79 -1.00 -16.69 0.94
CA VAL A 79 -2.24 -16.11 0.36
C VAL A 79 -2.01 -15.44 -1.00
N ASN A 80 -0.97 -15.89 -1.72
CA ASN A 80 -0.69 -15.51 -3.10
C ASN A 80 -0.41 -14.01 -3.32
N ILE A 81 0.01 -13.29 -2.27
CA ILE A 81 0.49 -11.91 -2.38
C ILE A 81 1.97 -11.91 -2.80
N ARG A 82 2.31 -11.06 -3.76
CA ARG A 82 3.64 -10.84 -4.33
C ARG A 82 3.92 -9.36 -4.48
N ASN A 83 5.20 -9.01 -4.57
CA ASN A 83 5.65 -7.65 -4.90
C ASN A 83 4.93 -6.56 -4.06
N TYR A 84 4.85 -6.78 -2.76
CA TYR A 84 4.13 -5.91 -1.83
C TYR A 84 5.06 -4.79 -1.33
N SER A 85 4.80 -3.55 -1.73
CA SER A 85 5.43 -2.35 -1.18
C SER A 85 4.45 -1.49 -0.39
N ILE A 86 4.96 -0.77 0.62
CA ILE A 86 4.26 0.32 1.30
C ILE A 86 5.12 1.59 1.20
N TYR A 87 4.50 2.67 0.72
CA TYR A 87 5.11 3.99 0.59
C TYR A 87 4.53 4.94 1.63
N LEU A 88 5.38 5.72 2.28
CA LEU A 88 5.03 6.78 3.21
C LEU A 88 5.21 8.14 2.52
N GLY A 89 4.17 8.97 2.57
CA GLY A 89 4.27 10.35 2.11
C GLY A 89 3.26 11.27 2.76
N GLN A 90 3.12 12.46 2.19
CA GLN A 90 2.20 13.48 2.65
C GLN A 90 1.35 14.00 1.50
N VAL A 91 0.05 14.15 1.75
CA VAL A 91 -0.89 14.75 0.78
C VAL A 91 -0.97 16.25 1.02
N THR A 92 -1.13 16.66 2.27
CA THR A 92 -0.98 18.05 2.72
C THR A 92 0.11 18.11 3.80
N PRO A 93 0.74 19.28 4.03
CA PRO A 93 1.76 19.40 5.08
C PRO A 93 1.23 18.96 6.45
N GLY A 94 1.86 17.95 7.03
CA GLY A 94 1.47 17.38 8.33
C GLY A 94 0.43 16.25 8.27
N GLU A 95 -0.17 15.97 7.11
CA GLU A 95 -1.06 14.82 6.90
C GLU A 95 -0.32 13.69 6.21
N TYR A 96 0.04 12.67 6.99
CA TYR A 96 0.79 11.52 6.49
C TYR A 96 -0.14 10.39 6.03
N VAL A 97 0.19 9.83 4.88
CA VAL A 97 -0.55 8.74 4.24
C VAL A 97 0.43 7.64 3.88
N LEU A 98 -0.03 6.41 4.08
CA LEU A 98 0.60 5.21 3.57
C LEU A 98 -0.14 4.77 2.32
N PHE A 99 0.57 4.52 1.23
CA PHE A 99 0.06 3.84 0.04
C PHE A 99 0.65 2.44 -0.03
N SER A 100 -0.22 1.43 -0.07
CA SER A 100 0.13 0.04 -0.23
C SER A 100 -0.08 -0.38 -1.69
N TYR A 101 0.83 -1.16 -2.25
CA TYR A 101 0.64 -1.83 -3.54
C TYR A 101 1.07 -3.27 -3.45
N PHE A 102 0.26 -4.21 -3.93
CA PHE A 102 0.70 -5.60 -4.12
C PHE A 102 0.10 -6.24 -5.38
N GLU A 103 0.74 -7.30 -5.82
CA GLU A 103 0.27 -8.20 -6.89
C GLU A 103 -0.29 -9.48 -6.28
N TYR A 104 -1.43 -9.93 -6.80
CA TYR A 104 -2.06 -11.16 -6.38
C TYR A 104 -2.14 -12.14 -7.55
N ILE A 105 -1.69 -13.37 -7.30
CA ILE A 105 -1.56 -14.43 -8.32
C ILE A 105 -2.53 -15.59 -8.11
N GLY A 106 -3.35 -15.57 -7.05
CA GLY A 106 -4.22 -16.67 -6.68
C GLY A 106 -5.54 -16.73 -7.48
N GLY A 107 -6.33 -17.76 -7.23
CA GLY A 107 -7.61 -17.99 -7.92
C GLY A 107 -8.85 -17.39 -7.25
N ASP A 108 -8.79 -17.13 -5.93
CA ASP A 108 -9.93 -16.62 -5.14
C ASP A 108 -9.44 -15.62 -4.09
N PHE A 109 -9.45 -14.34 -4.47
CA PHE A 109 -8.90 -13.26 -3.64
C PHE A 109 -9.63 -13.14 -2.30
N ASP A 110 -10.96 -13.24 -2.31
CA ASP A 110 -11.76 -13.11 -1.09
C ASP A 110 -11.52 -14.26 -0.12
N ALA A 111 -11.38 -15.50 -0.62
CA ALA A 111 -11.02 -16.64 0.22
C ALA A 111 -9.62 -16.49 0.83
N ASP A 112 -8.66 -15.99 0.05
CA ASP A 112 -7.28 -15.78 0.50
C ASP A 112 -7.17 -14.66 1.53
N MET A 113 -7.88 -13.54 1.36
CA MET A 113 -7.93 -12.48 2.36
C MET A 113 -8.61 -12.93 3.65
N LYS A 114 -9.67 -13.77 3.57
CA LYS A 114 -10.30 -14.37 4.76
C LYS A 114 -9.36 -15.30 5.50
N ARG A 115 -8.56 -16.09 4.78
CA ARG A 115 -7.54 -16.98 5.36
C ARG A 115 -6.45 -16.18 6.06
N MET A 116 -5.95 -15.11 5.45
CA MET A 116 -5.00 -14.19 6.09
C MET A 116 -5.59 -13.56 7.36
N ALA A 117 -6.85 -13.11 7.31
CA ALA A 117 -7.52 -12.51 8.46
C ALA A 117 -7.74 -13.50 9.62
N ALA A 118 -7.74 -14.80 9.36
CA ALA A 118 -7.84 -15.86 10.37
C ALA A 118 -6.47 -16.29 10.92
N ASP A 119 -5.36 -15.94 10.27
CA ASP A 119 -4.01 -16.30 10.70
C ASP A 119 -3.63 -15.62 12.02
N LYS A 120 -3.10 -16.41 12.96
CA LYS A 120 -2.82 -15.94 14.32
C LYS A 120 -1.59 -15.04 14.41
N VAL A 121 -0.59 -15.27 13.56
CA VAL A 121 0.61 -14.42 13.52
C VAL A 121 0.24 -13.05 12.96
N THR A 122 -0.56 -13.02 11.90
CA THR A 122 -1.08 -11.80 11.27
C THR A 122 -2.00 -11.03 12.23
N GLN A 123 -2.92 -11.70 12.93
CA GLN A 123 -3.76 -11.07 13.96
C GLN A 123 -2.90 -10.42 15.06
N LEU A 124 -1.87 -11.11 15.54
CA LEU A 124 -0.96 -10.57 16.56
C LEU A 124 -0.19 -9.36 16.03
N TRP A 125 0.34 -9.44 14.81
CA TRP A 125 1.02 -8.33 14.14
C TRP A 125 0.14 -7.08 14.07
N TRP A 126 -1.13 -7.24 13.68
CA TRP A 126 -2.09 -6.14 13.60
C TRP A 126 -2.34 -5.44 14.93
N THR A 127 -2.18 -6.13 16.07
CA THR A 127 -2.28 -5.47 17.38
C THR A 127 -1.19 -4.41 17.62
N TYR A 128 -0.05 -4.50 16.91
CA TYR A 128 1.03 -3.51 16.97
C TYR A 128 0.90 -2.44 15.89
N THR A 129 0.43 -2.79 14.69
CA THR A 129 0.40 -1.86 13.56
C THR A 129 -0.90 -1.06 13.45
N ASP A 130 -2.05 -1.65 13.72
CA ASP A 130 -3.34 -0.99 13.53
C ASP A 130 -3.50 0.25 14.43
N PRO A 131 -3.06 0.24 15.70
CA PRO A 131 -3.12 1.43 16.53
C PRO A 131 -2.32 2.61 15.97
N LEU A 132 -1.28 2.37 15.16
CA LEU A 132 -0.43 3.42 14.59
C LEU A 132 -1.10 4.14 13.42
N GLN A 133 -2.10 3.51 12.80
CA GLN A 133 -2.79 3.97 11.62
C GLN A 133 -4.01 4.84 11.95
N VAL A 134 -4.50 5.57 10.96
CA VAL A 134 -5.71 6.39 11.01
C VAL A 134 -6.61 5.96 9.86
N ARG A 135 -7.77 5.42 10.19
CA ARG A 135 -8.80 5.07 9.21
C ARG A 135 -9.29 6.32 8.49
N LEU A 136 -9.16 6.33 7.16
CA LEU A 136 -9.54 7.49 6.35
C LEU A 136 -11.06 7.61 6.13
N PRO A 137 -11.58 8.83 5.92
CA PRO A 137 -12.96 9.03 5.50
C PRO A 137 -13.29 8.26 4.20
N GLY A 138 -14.46 7.62 4.19
CA GLY A 138 -14.93 6.83 3.06
C GLY A 138 -14.30 5.43 2.93
N ALA A 139 -13.47 4.99 3.88
CA ALA A 139 -13.15 3.56 3.98
C ALA A 139 -14.44 2.74 4.20
N PRO A 140 -14.60 1.56 3.58
CA PRO A 140 -15.77 0.69 3.78
C PRO A 140 -15.94 0.28 5.25
N GLN A 141 -17.18 0.06 5.70
CA GLN A 141 -17.44 -0.40 7.06
C GLN A 141 -16.69 -1.71 7.35
N GLY A 142 -15.97 -1.77 8.46
CA GLY A 142 -15.14 -2.93 8.83
C GLY A 142 -13.77 -2.99 8.15
N ALA A 143 -13.47 -2.11 7.18
CA ALA A 143 -12.15 -2.00 6.57
C ALA A 143 -11.33 -0.89 7.22
N GLN A 144 -10.05 -1.19 7.50
CA GLN A 144 -9.07 -0.22 8.00
C GLN A 144 -8.46 0.61 6.86
N TRP A 145 -8.08 -0.07 5.77
CA TRP A 145 -7.51 0.52 4.56
C TRP A 145 -8.60 0.83 3.53
N LYS A 146 -8.41 1.90 2.76
CA LYS A 146 -9.31 2.29 1.66
C LYS A 146 -8.68 1.90 0.34
N ALA A 147 -9.33 1.02 -0.42
CA ALA A 147 -8.89 0.64 -1.76
C ALA A 147 -8.81 1.87 -2.68
N VAL A 148 -7.82 1.91 -3.56
CA VAL A 148 -7.75 2.87 -4.66
C VAL A 148 -8.00 2.16 -5.98
N GLU A 149 -8.64 2.86 -6.92
CA GLU A 149 -8.97 2.33 -8.23
C GLU A 149 -7.72 2.35 -9.14
N GLU A 150 -7.42 1.21 -9.76
CA GLU A 150 -6.45 1.17 -10.86
C GLU A 150 -7.11 1.76 -12.12
N VAL A 151 -6.63 2.93 -12.56
CA VAL A 151 -7.15 3.60 -13.77
C VAL A 151 -6.31 3.32 -15.02
N PHE A 152 -5.11 2.77 -14.86
CA PHE A 152 -4.19 2.48 -15.96
C PHE A 152 -3.16 1.43 -15.56
N HIS A 153 -2.82 0.54 -16.49
CA HIS A 153 -1.68 -0.37 -16.40
C HIS A 153 -1.15 -0.73 -17.79
N LYS A 154 0.16 -1.00 -17.89
CA LYS A 154 0.84 -1.46 -19.11
C LYS A 154 1.79 -2.60 -18.74
N ASN A 155 1.59 -3.78 -19.35
CA ASN A 155 2.51 -4.92 -19.27
C ASN A 155 3.76 -4.70 -20.12
#